data_AF-A0A822XFR7-F1
#
_entry.id   AF-A0A822XFR7-F1
#
_cell.length_a   1.000
_cell.length_b   1.000
_cell.length_c   1.000
_cell.angle_alpha   90.00
_cell.angle_beta   90.00
_cell.angle_gamma   90.00
#
_symmetry.space_group_name_H-M   'P 1'
#
loop_
_entity.id
_entity.type
_entity.pdbx_description
1 polymer ?
#
loop_
_entity_poly.entity_id
_entity_poly.type
_entity_poly.pdbx_seq_one_letter_code
_entity_poly.pdbx_strand_id
1 'polypeptide(L)'
;MAICTVYTTHSLNSTCSISTPTKTNLGFHQRQVFFYSTSKKTSRRGSANSSEITCSVESKTVVIGLAADSGCGKSTFMRRLTSVFGGAAEPPKGGNPDSNTLISDMTTVICLDDYHSLDRTGRKEKGVTALDPRANNFDLMYEQVKALKEGIAVDKPIYNHVTGLLDPPELIKPPKILVIEGLHPMFLSTTQRKTFI
;
A
#
# COMPACT_ATOMS: atom_id res chain seq x y z
N MET A 1 -41.07 -14.38 -13.64
CA MET A 1 -40.92 -13.47 -14.80
C MET A 1 -40.81 -12.06 -14.23
N ALA A 2 -39.60 -11.54 -14.07
CA ALA A 2 -39.36 -10.20 -13.52
C ALA A 2 -39.08 -9.23 -14.68
N ILE A 3 -39.85 -8.15 -14.72
CA ILE A 3 -39.86 -7.16 -15.80
C ILE A 3 -38.80 -6.11 -15.46
N CYS A 4 -37.76 -5.98 -16.29
CA CYS A 4 -36.71 -4.99 -16.14
C CYS A 4 -37.01 -3.81 -17.08
N THR A 5 -37.21 -2.62 -16.53
CA THR A 5 -37.43 -1.39 -17.30
C THR A 5 -36.09 -0.80 -17.72
N VAL A 6 -35.83 -0.79 -19.02
CA VAL A 6 -34.61 -0.23 -19.63
C VAL A 6 -34.81 1.27 -19.84
N TYR A 7 -33.92 2.10 -19.28
CA TYR A 7 -33.87 3.53 -19.59
C TYR A 7 -32.69 3.84 -20.50
N THR A 8 -32.98 4.44 -21.66
CA THR A 8 -32.02 4.93 -22.65
C THR A 8 -31.30 6.17 -22.13
N THR A 9 -29.97 6.19 -22.19
CA THR A 9 -29.15 7.37 -21.88
C THR A 9 -29.10 8.32 -23.08
N HIS A 10 -29.63 9.53 -22.95
CA HIS A 10 -29.41 10.62 -23.90
C HIS A 10 -28.06 11.30 -23.62
N SER A 11 -27.25 11.41 -24.67
CA SER A 11 -26.03 12.24 -24.74
C SER A 11 -26.40 13.71 -24.55
N LEU A 12 -25.75 14.37 -23.60
CA LEU A 12 -25.80 15.81 -23.44
C LEU A 12 -24.39 16.38 -23.56
N ASN A 13 -24.10 16.93 -24.74
CA ASN A 13 -23.03 17.91 -24.94
C ASN A 13 -23.37 19.15 -24.10
N SER A 14 -22.47 19.56 -23.21
CA SER A 14 -22.63 20.79 -22.43
C SER A 14 -21.45 21.71 -22.64
N THR A 15 -21.60 22.65 -23.57
CA THR A 15 -20.85 23.90 -23.63
C THR A 15 -21.35 24.78 -22.50
N CYS A 16 -20.57 25.02 -21.45
CA CYS A 16 -20.88 26.05 -20.46
C CYS A 16 -19.63 26.77 -19.98
N SER A 17 -19.68 28.08 -20.21
CA SER A 17 -18.84 29.16 -19.74
C SER A 17 -18.78 29.24 -18.21
N ILE A 18 -17.58 29.54 -17.69
CA ILE A 18 -17.34 29.73 -16.26
C ILE A 18 -17.83 31.13 -15.87
N SER A 19 -18.93 31.18 -15.14
CA SER A 19 -19.30 32.31 -14.28
C SER A 19 -18.71 32.10 -12.89
N THR A 20 -18.12 33.16 -12.33
CA THR A 20 -17.58 33.17 -10.96
C THR A 20 -18.71 33.26 -9.94
N PRO A 21 -18.61 32.53 -8.81
CA PRO A 21 -19.27 32.99 -7.59
C PRO A 21 -18.31 33.12 -6.41
N THR A 22 -18.59 34.15 -5.63
CA THR A 22 -18.00 34.55 -4.37
C THR A 22 -18.35 33.61 -3.21
N LYS A 23 -17.36 33.40 -2.32
CA LYS A 23 -17.43 32.93 -0.91
C LYS A 23 -18.04 31.55 -0.65
N THR A 24 -17.18 30.58 -0.32
CA THR A 24 -17.55 29.29 0.25
C THR A 24 -17.30 29.21 1.76
N ASN A 25 -18.23 28.47 2.36
CA ASN A 25 -18.34 28.01 3.73
C ASN A 25 -17.35 26.86 4.02
N LEU A 26 -17.17 26.52 5.30
CA LEU A 26 -16.30 25.49 5.86
C LEU A 26 -16.35 24.14 5.10
N GLY A 27 -15.17 23.60 4.76
CA GLY A 27 -15.01 22.22 4.29
C GLY A 27 -13.53 21.79 4.25
N PHE A 28 -13.22 20.72 4.98
CA PHE A 28 -11.99 19.90 4.98
C PHE A 28 -10.79 20.41 4.15
N HIS A 29 -9.78 20.94 4.85
CA HIS A 29 -8.49 21.34 4.25
C HIS A 29 -7.62 20.12 3.93
N GLN A 30 -7.72 19.59 2.72
CA GLN A 30 -6.58 18.96 2.07
C GLN A 30 -5.67 20.11 1.60
N ARG A 31 -4.58 20.38 2.32
CA ARG A 31 -3.61 21.42 1.91
C ARG A 31 -2.85 20.93 0.68
N GLN A 32 -3.38 21.24 -0.51
CA GLN A 32 -2.60 21.20 -1.74
C GLN A 32 -1.59 22.36 -1.67
N VAL A 33 -0.31 22.04 -1.53
CA VAL A 33 0.77 23.03 -1.52
C VAL A 33 1.20 23.27 -2.96
N PHE A 34 0.86 24.43 -3.50
CA PHE A 34 1.35 24.88 -4.80
C PHE A 34 2.71 25.55 -4.63
N PHE A 35 3.77 24.94 -5.15
CA PHE A 35 5.09 25.57 -5.23
C PHE A 35 5.17 26.39 -6.52
N TYR A 36 5.29 27.71 -6.39
CA TYR A 36 5.56 28.59 -7.53
C TYR A 36 7.05 28.86 -7.59
N SER A 37 7.73 28.39 -8.64
CA SER A 37 9.11 28.79 -8.93
C SER A 37 9.14 29.58 -10.24
N THR A 38 9.47 30.86 -10.15
CA THR A 38 9.74 31.71 -11.32
C THR A 38 11.22 31.64 -11.62
N SER A 39 11.63 30.82 -12.59
CA SER A 39 12.97 30.88 -13.14
C SER A 39 13.02 31.90 -14.28
N LYS A 40 13.73 33.02 -14.08
CA LYS A 40 14.09 33.94 -15.16
C LYS A 40 15.26 33.36 -15.94
N LYS A 41 14.99 32.70 -17.08
CA LYS A 41 16.03 32.46 -18.10
C LYS A 41 16.15 33.71 -18.97
N THR A 42 17.26 34.43 -18.83
CA THR A 42 17.65 35.48 -19.77
C THR A 42 18.15 34.84 -21.06
N SER A 43 17.27 34.63 -22.04
CA SER A 43 17.69 34.48 -23.44
C SER A 43 17.03 35.57 -24.28
N ARG A 44 17.87 36.26 -25.06
CA ARG A 44 17.46 37.32 -25.98
C ARG A 44 16.72 36.69 -27.17
N ARG A 45 15.40 36.54 -27.07
CA ARG A 45 14.38 36.57 -28.15
C ARG A 45 13.09 35.91 -27.66
N GLY A 46 11.98 36.66 -27.67
CA GLY A 46 10.63 36.14 -27.48
C GLY A 46 10.32 35.63 -26.06
N SER A 47 9.80 36.52 -25.21
CA SER A 47 9.36 36.19 -23.85
C SER A 47 8.07 35.36 -23.87
N ALA A 48 8.19 34.04 -24.05
CA ALA A 48 7.11 33.12 -23.72
C ALA A 48 7.26 32.76 -22.22
N ASN A 49 6.35 33.28 -21.39
CA ASN A 49 6.27 32.90 -19.98
C ASN A 49 5.73 31.46 -19.91
N SER A 50 6.60 30.45 -19.96
CA SER A 50 6.19 29.07 -19.65
C SER A 50 6.06 28.94 -18.13
N SER A 51 4.83 28.96 -17.64
CA SER A 51 4.52 28.57 -16.26
C SER A 51 4.26 27.06 -16.27
N GLU A 52 5.13 26.29 -15.62
CA GLU A 52 4.93 24.86 -15.43
C GLU A 52 4.25 24.66 -14.08
N ILE A 53 3.00 24.20 -14.10
CA ILE A 53 2.26 23.82 -12.90
C ILE A 53 2.57 22.34 -12.64
N THR A 54 3.52 22.07 -11.75
CA THR A 54 3.80 20.71 -11.30
C THR A 54 2.98 20.44 -10.04
N CYS A 55 1.88 19.70 -10.19
CA CYS A 55 1.15 19.16 -9.06
C CYS A 55 1.94 17.97 -8.49
N SER A 56 2.67 18.16 -7.39
CA SER A 56 3.18 17.04 -6.60
C SER A 56 1.99 16.46 -5.84
N VAL A 57 1.39 15.40 -6.35
CA VAL A 57 0.65 14.49 -5.48
C VAL A 57 1.74 13.82 -4.64
N GLU A 58 1.87 14.20 -3.36
CA GLU A 58 2.55 13.37 -2.37
C GLU A 58 1.86 12.00 -2.45
N SER A 59 2.47 11.05 -3.18
CA SER A 59 1.90 9.73 -3.41
C SER A 59 2.01 8.94 -2.12
N LYS A 60 1.08 9.17 -1.21
CA LYS A 60 0.97 8.43 0.05
C LYS A 60 0.61 6.98 -0.27
N THR A 61 1.40 6.06 0.26
CA THR A 61 1.17 4.63 0.17
C THR A 61 -0.22 4.30 0.72
N VAL A 62 -1.01 3.55 -0.04
CA VAL A 62 -2.29 3.00 0.42
C VAL A 62 -2.02 1.63 1.03
N VAL A 63 -2.49 1.38 2.26
CA VAL A 63 -2.32 0.11 2.96
C VAL A 63 -3.62 -0.70 2.90
N ILE A 64 -3.54 -1.94 2.43
CA ILE A 64 -4.65 -2.90 2.36
C ILE A 64 -4.31 -4.11 3.25
N GLY A 65 -5.21 -4.46 4.16
CA GLY A 65 -5.08 -5.66 4.99
C GLY A 65 -5.91 -6.83 4.44
N LEU A 66 -5.28 -8.00 4.24
CA LEU A 66 -5.94 -9.24 3.82
C LEU A 66 -5.80 -10.32 4.89
N ALA A 67 -6.85 -10.54 5.68
CA ALA A 67 -6.88 -11.63 6.66
C ALA A 67 -7.27 -12.95 5.96
N ALA A 68 -6.38 -13.93 5.98
CA ALA A 68 -6.65 -15.26 5.41
C ALA A 68 -5.77 -16.32 6.05
N ASP A 69 -6.32 -17.52 6.25
CA ASP A 69 -5.56 -18.70 6.68
C ASP A 69 -4.94 -19.42 5.47
N SER A 70 -3.94 -20.25 5.75
CA SER A 70 -3.33 -21.17 4.81
C SER A 70 -4.38 -22.11 4.19
N GLY A 71 -4.30 -22.35 2.89
CA GLY A 71 -5.27 -23.20 2.17
C GLY A 71 -6.63 -22.55 1.86
N CYS A 72 -6.95 -21.36 2.36
CA CYS A 72 -8.22 -20.68 2.08
C CYS A 72 -8.26 -19.92 0.74
N GLY A 73 -7.27 -20.10 -0.13
CA GLY A 73 -7.21 -19.43 -1.44
C GLY A 73 -6.57 -18.04 -1.44
N LYS A 74 -5.79 -17.69 -0.40
CA LYS A 74 -5.04 -16.42 -0.29
C LYS A 74 -4.26 -16.09 -1.56
N SER A 75 -3.45 -17.03 -2.06
CA SER A 75 -2.66 -16.82 -3.30
C SER A 75 -3.53 -16.59 -4.53
N THR A 76 -4.68 -17.26 -4.63
CA THR A 76 -5.65 -17.05 -5.72
C THR A 76 -6.27 -15.66 -5.65
N PHE A 77 -6.64 -15.22 -4.45
CA PHE A 77 -7.17 -13.88 -4.22
C PHE A 77 -6.13 -12.81 -4.55
N MET A 78 -4.89 -12.98 -4.07
CA MET A 78 -3.79 -12.05 -4.34
C MET A 78 -3.48 -11.92 -5.83
N ARG A 79 -3.42 -13.03 -6.58
CA ARG A 79 -3.21 -12.97 -8.04
C ARG A 79 -4.30 -12.18 -8.77
N ARG A 80 -5.56 -12.28 -8.32
CA ARG A 80 -6.67 -11.49 -8.89
C ARG A 80 -6.54 -10.02 -8.51
N LEU A 81 -6.20 -9.73 -7.25
CA LEU A 81 -6.00 -8.38 -6.76
C LEU A 81 -4.85 -7.67 -7.49
N THR A 82 -3.68 -8.33 -7.64
CA THR A 82 -2.55 -7.77 -8.39
C THR A 82 -2.86 -7.66 -9.89
N SER A 83 -3.64 -8.58 -10.46
CA SER A 83 -4.11 -8.47 -11.85
C SER A 83 -5.01 -7.24 -12.08
N VAL A 84 -5.78 -6.81 -11.08
CA VAL A 84 -6.61 -5.59 -11.16
C VAL A 84 -5.74 -4.34 -11.02
N PHE A 85 -4.79 -4.35 -10.08
CA PHE A 85 -3.86 -3.24 -9.92
C PHE A 85 -2.79 -3.17 -11.02
N GLY A 86 -2.65 -4.20 -11.85
CA GLY A 86 -1.71 -4.22 -12.96
C GLY A 86 -0.32 -4.72 -12.54
N GLY A 87 0.26 -5.51 -13.44
CA GLY A 87 1.58 -6.13 -13.28
C GLY A 87 1.55 -7.59 -12.82
N ALA A 88 2.64 -8.31 -13.09
CA ALA A 88 2.94 -9.57 -12.44
C ALA A 88 3.67 -9.27 -11.13
N ALA A 89 3.26 -9.91 -10.04
CA ALA A 89 3.96 -9.79 -8.77
C ALA A 89 5.03 -10.89 -8.70
N GLU A 90 6.29 -10.49 -8.59
CA GLU A 90 7.45 -11.38 -8.58
C GLU A 90 8.23 -11.25 -7.26
N PRO A 91 8.91 -12.31 -6.80
CA PRO A 91 9.84 -12.20 -5.69
C PRO A 91 10.96 -11.17 -5.95
N PRO A 92 11.56 -10.57 -4.90
CA PRO A 92 12.64 -9.61 -5.06
C PRO A 92 13.84 -10.22 -5.79
N LYS A 93 14.26 -9.58 -6.90
CA LYS A 93 15.38 -10.05 -7.73
C LYS A 93 16.69 -9.95 -6.97
N GLY A 94 17.41 -11.06 -6.89
CA GLY A 94 18.72 -11.14 -6.21
C GLY A 94 18.65 -11.14 -4.68
N GLY A 95 17.45 -11.28 -4.11
CA GLY A 95 17.26 -11.45 -2.66
C GLY A 95 17.29 -12.92 -2.22
N ASN A 96 16.83 -13.15 -0.98
CA ASN A 96 16.64 -14.50 -0.46
C ASN A 96 15.60 -15.25 -1.33
N PRO A 97 15.89 -16.46 -1.86
CA PRO A 97 14.95 -17.23 -2.66
C PRO A 97 13.68 -17.63 -1.91
N ASP A 98 13.75 -17.68 -0.57
CA ASP A 98 12.63 -18.03 0.30
C ASP A 98 11.90 -16.77 0.85
N SER A 99 12.13 -15.60 0.24
CA SER A 99 11.38 -14.38 0.58
C SER A 99 9.90 -14.53 0.27
N ASN A 100 9.05 -14.11 1.21
CA ASN A 100 7.60 -14.10 1.06
C ASN A 100 7.06 -12.83 0.41
N THR A 101 7.94 -11.89 0.07
CA THR A 101 7.54 -10.62 -0.52
C THR A 101 7.27 -10.79 -2.00
N LEU A 102 6.15 -10.24 -2.49
CA LEU A 102 5.88 -10.11 -3.92
C LEU A 102 5.87 -8.65 -4.31
N ILE A 103 6.64 -8.30 -5.34
CA ILE A 103 6.82 -6.94 -5.82
C ILE A 103 6.27 -6.84 -7.24
N SER A 104 5.47 -5.81 -7.47
CA SER A 104 4.99 -5.40 -8.79
C SER A 104 5.19 -3.89 -8.97
N ASP A 105 4.92 -3.37 -10.15
CA ASP A 105 5.17 -1.96 -10.49
C ASP A 105 4.42 -0.97 -9.58
N MET A 106 3.25 -1.38 -9.07
CA MET A 106 2.43 -0.55 -8.19
C MET A 106 2.21 -1.14 -6.79
N THR A 107 2.38 -2.45 -6.64
CA THR A 107 1.95 -3.17 -5.44
C THR A 107 3.12 -3.93 -4.83
N THR A 108 3.27 -3.83 -3.51
CA THR A 108 4.12 -4.75 -2.74
C THR A 108 3.24 -5.52 -1.76
N VAL A 109 3.40 -6.83 -1.75
CA VAL A 109 2.70 -7.75 -0.85
C VAL A 109 3.69 -8.24 0.18
N ILE A 110 3.34 -8.09 1.46
CA ILE A 110 4.11 -8.59 2.59
C ILE A 110 3.29 -9.67 3.31
N CYS A 111 3.90 -10.84 3.49
CA CYS A 111 3.36 -11.88 4.35
C CYS A 111 3.62 -11.53 5.82
N LEU A 112 2.60 -11.63 6.66
CA LEU A 112 2.72 -11.29 8.08
C LEU A 112 3.46 -12.33 8.92
N ASP A 113 3.66 -13.54 8.39
CA ASP A 113 4.49 -14.57 9.03
C ASP A 113 5.94 -14.09 9.17
N ASP A 114 6.40 -13.17 8.33
CA ASP A 114 7.71 -12.53 8.45
C ASP A 114 7.89 -11.82 9.81
N TYR A 115 6.79 -11.38 10.45
CA TYR A 115 6.81 -10.76 11.76
C TYR A 115 6.62 -11.76 12.91
N HIS A 116 6.85 -13.06 12.69
CA HIS A 116 6.91 -14.01 13.79
C HIS A 116 8.00 -13.63 14.80
N SER A 117 7.64 -13.64 16.09
CA SER A 117 8.60 -13.48 17.19
C SER A 117 9.31 -14.79 17.55
N LEU A 118 8.72 -15.92 17.13
CA LEU A 118 9.21 -17.26 17.40
C LEU A 118 9.24 -18.07 16.11
N ASP A 119 10.38 -18.71 15.85
CA ASP A 119 10.53 -19.68 14.78
C ASP A 119 9.74 -20.97 15.06
N ARG A 120 9.76 -21.91 14.11
CA ARG A 120 8.99 -23.17 14.22
C ARG A 120 9.35 -23.98 15.46
N THR A 121 10.63 -24.03 15.83
CA THR A 121 11.12 -24.79 16.98
C THR A 121 10.76 -24.08 18.28
N GLY A 122 10.97 -22.76 18.36
CA GLY A 122 10.62 -21.95 19.52
C GLY A 122 9.13 -21.96 19.83
N ARG A 123 8.25 -22.01 18.81
CA ARG A 123 6.81 -22.22 19.01
C ARG A 123 6.50 -23.59 19.62
N LYS A 124 7.16 -24.64 19.15
CA LYS A 124 7.01 -26.02 19.67
C LYS A 124 7.46 -26.11 21.13
N GLU A 125 8.60 -25.52 21.47
CA GLU A 125 9.14 -25.51 22.83
C GLU A 125 8.23 -24.76 23.82
N LYS A 126 7.65 -23.64 23.39
CA LYS A 126 6.72 -22.85 24.21
C LYS A 126 5.28 -23.38 24.19
N GLY A 127 4.99 -24.41 23.40
CA GLY A 127 3.64 -24.98 23.28
C GLY A 127 2.61 -24.00 22.71
N VAL A 128 3.03 -23.11 21.80
CA VAL A 128 2.16 -22.12 21.15
C VAL A 128 2.08 -22.38 19.64
N THR A 129 1.00 -21.94 19.00
CA THR A 129 0.84 -22.03 17.54
C THR A 129 1.18 -20.69 16.89
N ALA A 130 1.26 -20.67 15.55
CA ALA A 130 1.45 -19.42 14.81
C ALA A 130 0.25 -18.45 14.96
N LEU A 131 -0.94 -18.98 15.29
CA LEU A 131 -2.16 -18.20 15.56
C LEU A 131 -2.09 -17.44 16.88
N ASP A 132 -1.24 -17.90 17.82
CA ASP A 132 -1.11 -17.27 19.12
C ASP A 132 -0.44 -15.89 18.98
N PRO A 133 -1.03 -14.82 19.52
CA PRO A 133 -0.43 -13.49 19.51
C PRO A 133 1.00 -13.46 20.07
N ARG A 134 1.34 -14.34 21.02
CA ARG A 134 2.68 -14.42 21.62
C ARG A 134 3.76 -14.88 20.65
N ALA A 135 3.39 -15.50 19.53
CA ALA A 135 4.30 -15.93 18.48
C ALA A 135 4.53 -14.87 17.39
N ASN A 136 3.97 -13.67 17.55
CA ASN A 136 4.02 -12.59 16.57
C ASN A 136 4.52 -11.28 17.22
N ASN A 137 5.33 -10.52 16.49
CA ASN A 137 5.85 -9.22 16.91
C ASN A 137 5.00 -8.09 16.29
N PHE A 138 3.91 -7.75 16.97
CA PHE A 138 2.97 -6.72 16.53
C PHE A 138 3.55 -5.30 16.58
N ASP A 139 4.49 -5.05 17.49
CA ASP A 139 5.14 -3.73 17.59
C ASP A 139 6.00 -3.48 16.36
N LEU A 140 6.86 -4.45 15.99
CA LEU A 140 7.67 -4.37 14.77
C LEU A 140 6.80 -4.27 13.51
N MET A 141 5.73 -5.07 13.44
CA MET A 141 4.77 -5.00 12.33
C MET A 141 4.14 -3.61 12.22
N TYR A 142 3.69 -3.02 13.33
CA TYR A 142 3.10 -1.69 13.34
C TYR A 142 4.11 -0.62 12.92
N GLU A 143 5.32 -0.63 13.48
CA GLU A 143 6.38 0.33 13.19
C GLU A 143 6.75 0.31 11.70
N GLN A 144 6.96 -0.88 11.13
CA GLN A 144 7.38 -1.00 9.73
C GLN A 144 6.25 -0.68 8.74
N VAL A 145 5.02 -1.11 9.00
CA VAL A 145 3.87 -0.75 8.15
C VAL A 145 3.61 0.75 8.20
N LYS A 146 3.74 1.38 9.38
CA LYS A 146 3.64 2.83 9.51
C LYS A 146 4.75 3.55 8.73
N ALA A 147 6.00 3.11 8.86
CA ALA A 147 7.12 3.67 8.13
C ALA A 147 6.92 3.59 6.61
N LEU A 148 6.49 2.43 6.09
CA LEU A 148 6.17 2.25 4.67
C LEU A 148 5.00 3.15 4.22
N LYS A 149 3.99 3.35 5.08
CA LYS A 149 2.90 4.30 4.80
C LYS A 149 3.39 5.73 4.68
N GLU A 150 4.38 6.10 5.48
CA GLU A 150 5.00 7.43 5.54
C GLU A 150 6.10 7.63 4.48
N GLY A 151 6.35 6.64 3.62
CA GLY A 151 7.35 6.74 2.55
C GLY A 151 8.77 6.44 3.00
N ILE A 152 8.94 5.73 4.12
CA ILE A 152 10.23 5.33 4.67
C ILE A 152 10.46 3.83 4.40
N ALA A 153 11.62 3.48 3.86
CA ALA A 153 12.01 2.09 3.62
C ALA A 153 12.35 1.38 4.94
N VAL A 154 12.17 0.05 4.97
CA VAL A 154 12.36 -0.76 6.18
C VAL A 154 13.17 -2.02 5.89
N ASP A 155 13.95 -2.47 6.87
CA ASP A 155 14.58 -3.78 6.85
C ASP A 155 13.63 -4.79 7.49
N LYS A 156 12.85 -5.47 6.64
CA LYS A 156 11.83 -6.43 7.06
C LYS A 156 12.46 -7.80 7.25
N PRO A 157 12.25 -8.49 8.38
CA PRO A 157 12.66 -9.90 8.54
C PRO A 157 12.04 -10.82 7.48
N ILE A 158 12.58 -12.02 7.35
CA ILE A 158 12.02 -13.06 6.48
C ILE A 158 11.76 -14.29 7.33
N TYR A 159 10.53 -14.79 7.31
CA TYR A 159 10.23 -16.11 7.87
C TYR A 159 10.30 -17.16 6.77
N ASN A 160 11.33 -17.99 6.82
CA ASN A 160 11.56 -19.00 5.80
C ASN A 160 10.62 -20.20 6.03
N HIS A 161 9.64 -20.40 5.15
CA HIS A 161 8.68 -21.49 5.29
C HIS A 161 9.31 -22.88 5.09
N VAL A 162 10.45 -22.98 4.40
CA VAL A 162 11.16 -24.24 4.14
C VAL A 162 11.87 -24.69 5.41
N THR A 163 12.76 -23.85 5.94
CA THR A 163 13.56 -24.15 7.14
C THR A 163 12.77 -23.99 8.43
N GLY A 164 11.76 -23.11 8.43
CA GLY A 164 11.01 -22.71 9.60
C GLY A 164 11.75 -21.74 10.52
N LEU A 165 12.79 -21.06 10.02
CA LEU A 165 13.65 -20.12 10.75
C LEU A 165 13.37 -18.66 10.37
N LEU A 166 13.89 -17.74 11.17
CA LEU A 166 13.92 -16.30 10.87
C LEU A 166 15.25 -15.97 10.18
N ASP A 167 15.18 -15.68 8.89
CA ASP A 167 16.31 -15.32 8.05
C ASP A 167 16.66 -13.83 8.19
N PRO A 168 17.87 -13.40 7.77
CA PRO A 168 18.25 -11.99 7.75
C PRO A 168 17.24 -11.11 6.98
N PRO A 169 17.07 -9.85 7.39
CA PRO A 169 16.06 -8.98 6.80
C PRO A 169 16.37 -8.58 5.36
N GLU A 170 15.32 -8.21 4.63
CA GLU A 170 15.38 -7.62 3.29
C GLU A 170 14.88 -6.18 3.30
N LEU A 171 15.47 -5.34 2.44
CA LEU A 171 15.08 -3.96 2.28
C LEU A 171 13.77 -3.86 1.48
N ILE A 172 12.72 -3.35 2.11
CA ILE A 172 11.43 -3.05 1.46
C ILE A 172 11.31 -1.55 1.23
N LYS A 173 11.11 -1.17 -0.04
CA LYS A 173 10.83 0.21 -0.43
C LYS A 173 9.32 0.49 -0.36
N PRO A 174 8.90 1.71 -0.03
CA PRO A 174 7.49 2.10 -0.03
C PRO A 174 6.85 1.93 -1.41
N PRO A 175 5.79 1.10 -1.55
CA PRO A 175 5.03 0.98 -2.79
C PRO A 175 3.94 2.05 -2.89
N LYS A 176 3.26 2.13 -4.05
CA LYS A 176 2.00 2.91 -4.13
C LYS A 176 0.89 2.21 -3.34
N ILE A 177 0.81 0.89 -3.46
CA ILE A 177 -0.15 0.04 -2.76
C ILE A 177 0.64 -1.01 -1.95
N LEU A 178 0.52 -0.95 -0.64
CA LEU A 178 1.06 -1.96 0.27
C LEU A 178 -0.06 -2.92 0.66
N VAL A 179 0.09 -4.20 0.40
CA VAL A 179 -0.81 -5.24 0.88
C VAL A 179 -0.12 -6.03 1.98
N ILE A 180 -0.72 -6.05 3.17
CA ILE A 180 -0.29 -6.93 4.27
C ILE A 180 -1.25 -8.11 4.35
N GLU A 181 -0.73 -9.32 4.22
CA GLU A 181 -1.55 -10.54 4.20
C GLU A 181 -1.11 -11.55 5.25
N GLY A 182 -2.08 -12.25 5.83
CA GLY A 182 -1.80 -13.35 6.77
C GLY A 182 -2.86 -13.47 7.85
N LEU A 183 -2.47 -14.03 8.99
CA LEU A 183 -3.39 -14.38 10.08
C LEU A 183 -3.88 -13.17 10.88
N HIS A 184 -3.03 -12.14 11.06
CA HIS A 184 -3.29 -11.05 12.02
C HIS A 184 -3.26 -9.61 11.48
N PRO A 185 -3.62 -9.29 10.22
CA PRO A 185 -3.52 -7.92 9.69
C PRO A 185 -4.44 -6.93 10.39
N MET A 186 -5.51 -7.40 11.04
CA MET A 186 -6.47 -6.57 11.76
C MET A 186 -6.44 -6.77 13.29
N PHE A 187 -5.44 -7.50 13.80
CA PHE A 187 -5.34 -7.81 15.23
C PHE A 187 -4.87 -6.62 16.08
N LEU A 188 -4.20 -5.64 15.45
CA LEU A 188 -3.73 -4.43 16.14
C LEU A 188 -4.86 -3.65 16.81
N SER A 189 -4.51 -2.89 17.84
CA SER A 189 -5.46 -2.01 18.55
C SER A 189 -6.16 -1.03 17.60
N THR A 190 -7.36 -0.59 17.97
CA THR A 190 -8.12 0.38 17.17
C THR A 190 -7.33 1.68 16.94
N THR A 191 -6.52 2.10 17.90
CA THR A 191 -5.65 3.28 17.77
C THR A 191 -4.61 3.08 16.68
N GLN A 192 -3.91 1.95 16.68
CA GLN A 192 -2.90 1.65 15.66
C GLN A 192 -3.53 1.45 14.27
N ARG A 193 -4.69 0.81 14.18
CA ARG A 193 -5.39 0.63 12.89
C ARG A 193 -5.84 1.96 12.27
N LYS A 194 -6.23 2.95 13.08
CA LYS A 194 -6.57 4.29 12.60
C LYS A 194 -5.38 5.01 11.94
N THR A 195 -4.14 4.64 12.27
CA THR A 195 -2.95 5.17 11.59
C THR A 195 -2.88 4.70 10.12
N PHE A 196 -3.54 3.60 9.76
CA PHE A 196 -3.52 3.04 8.41
C PHE A 196 -4.72 3.44 7.53
N ILE A 197 -5.79 3.95 8.13
CA ILE A 197 -6.93 4.59 7.44
C ILE A 197 -6.59 6.07 7.16
#